data_AF-A0A3C1SRD6-F1
#
_entry.id   AF-A0A3C1SRD6-F1
#
_cell.length_a   1.000
_cell.length_b   1.000
_cell.length_c   1.000
_cell.angle_alpha   90.00
_cell.angle_beta   90.00
_cell.angle_gamma   90.00
#
_symmetry.space_group_name_H-M   'P 1'
#
loop_
_entity.id
_entity.type
_entity.pdbx_description
1 polymer ?
#
loop_
_entity_poly.entity_id
_entity_poly.type
_entity_poly.pdbx_seq_one_letter_code
_entity_poly.pdbx_strand_id
1 'polypeptide(L)'
;MGANAIAAANATFSQLRTLYPGRTDTRLRAMLGIAPMLGPNDVAPEVFTLSHARQALDFARQNQVGRPAFWLMARPELPRWRATVAVTCRGSTRQPFDFT
;
A
#
# COMPACT_ATOMS: atom_id res chain seq x y z
N MET A 1 -0.88 -3.69 12.22
CA MET A 1 0.09 -3.48 11.11
C MET A 1 -0.28 -2.32 10.18
N GLY A 2 -1.55 -1.97 9.96
CA GLY A 2 -1.93 -0.84 9.11
C GLY A 2 -1.34 0.51 9.55
N ALA A 3 -1.44 0.82 10.84
CA ALA A 3 -0.79 1.99 11.44
C ALA A 3 0.73 2.01 11.22
N ASN A 4 1.41 0.85 11.29
CA ASN A 4 2.85 0.75 11.04
C ASN A 4 3.21 1.08 9.59
N ALA A 5 2.41 0.62 8.62
CA ALA A 5 2.60 0.97 7.22
C ALA A 5 2.42 2.48 6.96
N ILE A 6 1.44 3.10 7.64
CA ILE A 6 1.21 4.55 7.57
C ILE A 6 2.37 5.32 8.23
N ALA A 7 2.83 4.86 9.39
CA ALA A 7 3.96 5.47 10.09
C ALA A 7 5.24 5.41 9.23
N ALA A 8 5.52 4.27 8.61
CA ALA A 8 6.62 4.11 7.67
C ALA A 8 6.50 5.07 6.48
N ALA A 9 5.30 5.18 5.89
CA ALA A 9 5.05 6.09 4.78
C ALA A 9 5.32 7.57 5.16
N ASN A 10 4.88 8.00 6.35
CA ASN A 10 5.14 9.34 6.86
C ASN A 10 6.63 9.58 7.14
N ALA A 11 7.33 8.60 7.71
CA ALA A 11 8.77 8.70 7.95
C ALA A 11 9.55 8.83 6.63
N THR A 12 9.21 8.03 5.61
CA THR A 12 9.79 8.14 4.27
C THR A 12 9.48 9.49 3.63
N PHE A 13 8.26 10.00 3.78
CA PHE A 13 7.92 11.35 3.31
C PHE A 13 8.78 12.44 3.96
N SER A 14 9.00 12.36 5.28
CA SER A 14 9.90 13.28 5.98
C SER A 14 11.34 13.19 5.48
N GLN A 15 11.85 11.98 5.23
CA GLN A 15 13.17 11.79 4.61
C GLN A 15 13.25 12.42 3.22
N LEU A 16 12.21 12.25 2.41
CA LEU A 16 12.13 12.87 1.08
C LEU A 16 12.15 14.40 1.14
N ARG A 17 11.49 15.02 2.13
CA ARG A 17 11.54 16.48 2.33
C ARG A 17 12.96 16.97 2.64
N THR A 18 13.71 16.22 3.44
CA THR A 18 15.11 16.55 3.74
C THR A 18 16.01 16.41 2.52
N LEU A 19 15.83 15.34 1.73
CA LEU A 19 16.67 15.06 0.56
C LEU A 19 16.36 15.97 -0.65
N TYR A 20 15.12 16.46 -0.76
CA TYR A 20 14.66 17.23 -1.91
C TYR A 20 13.94 18.53 -1.49
N PRO A 21 14.64 19.48 -0.84
CA PRO A 21 14.01 20.67 -0.24
C PRO A 21 13.33 21.60 -1.26
N GLY A 22 13.71 21.54 -2.55
CA GLY A 22 13.09 22.32 -3.62
C GLY A 22 11.86 21.69 -4.27
N ARG A 23 11.42 20.50 -3.83
CA ARG A 23 10.23 19.82 -4.39
C ARG A 23 9.00 20.07 -3.52
N THR A 24 7.86 20.23 -4.17
CA THR A 24 6.57 20.34 -3.48
C THR A 24 6.18 19.02 -2.83
N ASP A 25 5.42 19.10 -1.75
CA ASP A 25 4.86 17.93 -1.05
C ASP A 25 4.11 16.99 -2.00
N THR A 26 3.36 17.53 -2.96
CA THR A 26 2.68 16.74 -4.00
C THR A 26 3.66 15.91 -4.83
N ARG A 27 4.79 16.50 -5.24
CA ARG A 27 5.80 15.77 -6.02
C ARG A 27 6.51 14.71 -5.17
N LEU A 28 6.72 14.98 -3.89
CA LEU A 28 7.32 14.03 -2.96
C LEU A 28 6.37 12.86 -2.65
N ARG A 29 5.07 13.12 -2.45
CA ARG A 29 4.04 12.08 -2.30
C ARG A 29 3.90 11.23 -3.56
N ALA A 30 4.05 11.82 -4.74
CA ALA A 30 4.12 11.08 -6.00
C ALA A 30 5.34 10.15 -6.13
N MET A 31 6.42 10.39 -5.36
CA MET A 31 7.58 9.50 -5.29
C MET A 31 7.41 8.38 -4.26
N LEU A 32 6.46 8.52 -3.33
CA LEU A 32 6.20 7.57 -2.26
C LEU A 32 5.42 6.35 -2.76
N GLY A 33 5.74 5.18 -2.19
CA GLY A 33 4.95 3.97 -2.36
C GLY A 33 4.83 3.20 -1.05
N ILE A 34 3.73 2.46 -0.91
CA ILE A 34 3.44 1.63 0.27
C ILE A 34 3.24 0.22 -0.26
N ALA A 35 3.99 -0.76 0.27
CA ALA A 35 3.98 -2.15 -0.18
C ALA A 35 3.99 -3.13 1.00
N PRO A 36 2.83 -3.40 1.63
CA PRO A 36 2.75 -4.37 2.70
C PRO A 36 2.76 -5.81 2.17
N MET A 37 3.14 -6.75 3.04
CA MET A 37 2.93 -8.20 2.83
C MET A 37 1.56 -8.59 3.37
N LEU A 38 0.64 -9.02 2.51
CA LEU A 38 -0.72 -9.39 2.94
C LEU A 38 -0.72 -10.76 3.64
N GLY A 39 -1.51 -10.89 4.71
CA GLY A 39 -1.57 -12.11 5.51
C GLY A 39 -0.44 -12.21 6.54
N PRO A 40 -0.10 -13.42 7.00
CA PRO A 40 1.03 -13.63 7.91
C PRO A 40 2.32 -13.13 7.28
N ASN A 41 3.08 -12.34 8.03
CA ASN A 41 4.44 -11.92 7.69
C ASN A 41 5.45 -12.98 8.12
N ASP A 42 6.70 -12.86 7.66
CA ASP A 42 7.78 -13.80 7.97
C ASP A 42 8.14 -13.84 9.48
N VAL A 43 7.80 -12.78 10.22
CA VAL A 43 7.99 -12.70 11.69
C VAL A 43 6.67 -12.99 12.39
N ALA A 44 6.55 -14.17 13.01
CA ALA A 44 5.38 -14.49 13.81
C ALA A 44 5.32 -13.62 15.08
N PRO A 45 4.13 -13.19 15.54
CA PRO A 45 2.79 -13.50 15.02
C PRO A 45 2.21 -12.39 14.10
N GLU A 46 3.04 -11.64 13.37
CA GLU A 46 2.57 -10.50 12.59
C GLU A 46 1.65 -10.92 11.43
N VAL A 47 0.45 -10.33 11.37
CA VAL A 47 -0.51 -10.56 10.29
C VAL A 47 -1.03 -9.22 9.75
N PHE A 48 -0.89 -9.02 8.45
CA PHE A 48 -1.45 -7.90 7.73
C PHE A 48 -2.86 -8.24 7.19
N THR A 49 -3.87 -7.91 7.99
CA THR A 49 -5.29 -8.18 7.68
C THR A 49 -5.89 -7.27 6.61
N LEU A 50 -7.11 -7.57 6.15
CA LEU A 50 -7.83 -6.77 5.14
C LEU A 50 -8.16 -5.39 5.69
N SER A 51 -8.41 -5.28 6.99
CA SER A 51 -8.62 -4.01 7.66
C SER A 51 -7.37 -3.13 7.57
N HIS A 52 -6.18 -3.71 7.78
CA HIS A 52 -4.91 -2.99 7.60
C HIS A 52 -4.70 -2.54 6.16
N ALA A 53 -5.10 -3.35 5.17
CA ALA A 53 -5.02 -3.00 3.76
C ALA A 53 -5.92 -1.82 3.40
N ARG A 54 -7.16 -1.81 3.93
CA ARG A 54 -8.09 -0.68 3.75
C ARG A 54 -7.52 0.60 4.36
N GLN A 55 -6.98 0.54 5.58
CA GLN A 55 -6.33 1.69 6.22
C GLN A 55 -5.18 2.26 5.37
N ALA A 56 -4.29 1.41 4.85
CA ALA A 56 -3.19 1.83 4.01
C ALA A 56 -3.67 2.41 2.66
N LEU A 57 -4.72 1.83 2.07
CA LEU A 57 -5.33 2.32 0.85
C LEU A 57 -5.99 3.69 1.03
N ASP A 58 -6.76 3.87 2.10
CA ASP A 58 -7.44 5.13 2.40
C ASP A 58 -6.40 6.23 2.65
N PHE A 59 -5.35 5.92 3.41
CA PHE A 59 -4.20 6.82 3.57
C PHE A 59 -3.58 7.19 2.22
N ALA A 60 -3.28 6.21 1.36
CA ALA A 60 -2.66 6.44 0.07
C ALA A 60 -3.53 7.34 -0.83
N ARG A 61 -4.86 7.14 -0.82
CA ARG A 61 -5.83 7.97 -1.56
C ARG A 61 -5.89 9.39 -1.03
N GLN A 62 -6.04 9.56 0.29
CA GLN A 62 -6.09 10.88 0.94
C GLN A 62 -4.80 11.69 0.73
N ASN A 63 -3.66 11.01 0.60
CA ASN A 63 -2.35 11.62 0.51
C ASN A 63 -1.76 11.62 -0.90
N GLN A 64 -2.53 11.24 -1.93
CA GLN A 64 -2.09 11.19 -3.33
C GLN A 64 -0.74 10.49 -3.52
N VAL A 65 -0.56 9.36 -2.83
CA VAL A 65 0.67 8.56 -2.92
C VAL A 65 0.81 8.01 -4.34
N GLY A 66 1.97 8.22 -4.96
CA GLY A 66 2.16 7.99 -6.39
C GLY A 66 2.15 6.53 -6.81
N ARG A 67 2.49 5.60 -5.90
CA ARG A 67 2.49 4.17 -6.21
C ARG A 67 2.11 3.28 -5.02
N PRO A 68 0.81 3.06 -4.78
CA PRO A 68 0.40 1.92 -3.93
C PRO A 68 0.80 0.62 -4.62
N ALA A 69 1.53 -0.24 -3.92
CA ALA A 69 1.93 -1.58 -4.36
C ALA A 69 1.63 -2.59 -3.24
N PHE A 70 1.78 -3.88 -3.50
CA PHE A 70 1.73 -4.91 -2.47
C PHE A 70 2.58 -6.11 -2.89
N TRP A 71 3.04 -6.89 -1.90
CA TRP A 71 3.83 -8.10 -2.07
C TRP A 71 3.02 -9.25 -1.45
N LEU A 72 2.65 -10.37 -2.08
CA LEU A 72 2.94 -11.01 -3.36
C LEU A 72 1.58 -11.44 -3.97
N MET A 73 1.45 -11.45 -5.31
CA MET A 73 0.23 -11.91 -6.00
C MET A 73 -0.12 -13.40 -5.83
N ALA A 74 0.80 -14.24 -5.31
CA ALA A 74 0.54 -15.66 -5.11
C ALA A 74 1.27 -16.20 -3.88
N ARG A 75 0.63 -16.12 -2.70
CA ARG A 75 0.96 -17.00 -1.57
C ARG A 75 -0.02 -18.20 -1.64
N PRO A 76 0.43 -19.41 -1.99
CA PRO A 76 -0.45 -20.57 -2.17
C PRO A 76 -1.20 -20.98 -0.89
N GLU A 77 -0.71 -20.54 0.26
CA GLU A 77 -1.17 -20.91 1.61
C GLU A 77 -2.41 -20.14 2.08
N LEU A 78 -2.91 -19.17 1.30
CA LEU A 78 -3.94 -18.22 1.73
C LEU A 78 -5.18 -18.19 0.82
N PRO A 79 -5.96 -19.29 0.71
CA PRO A 79 -7.16 -19.33 -0.14
C PRO A 79 -8.23 -18.30 0.26
N ARG A 80 -8.29 -17.90 1.54
CA ARG A 80 -9.25 -16.92 2.07
C ARG A 80 -8.93 -15.45 1.72
N TRP A 81 -7.73 -15.19 1.22
CA TRP A 81 -7.23 -13.83 0.95
C TRP A 81 -7.14 -13.52 -0.55
N ARG A 82 -7.50 -14.50 -1.40
CA ARG A 82 -7.47 -14.39 -2.87
C ARG A 82 -8.59 -13.53 -3.46
N ALA A 83 -9.60 -13.15 -2.67
CA ALA A 83 -10.88 -12.66 -3.21
C ALA A 83 -11.13 -11.15 -3.07
N THR A 84 -10.18 -10.32 -2.62
CA THR A 84 -10.50 -8.89 -2.43
C THR A 84 -9.25 -8.04 -2.46
N VAL A 85 -9.18 -7.12 -3.42
CA VAL A 85 -9.03 -5.66 -3.25
C VAL A 85 -8.72 -5.11 -4.68
N ALA A 86 -8.91 -3.82 -4.95
CA ALA A 86 -8.66 -3.19 -6.25
C ALA A 86 -7.97 -1.84 -6.09
N VAL A 87 -6.89 -1.58 -6.85
CA VAL A 87 -6.31 -0.25 -7.05
C VAL A 87 -6.05 -0.07 -8.53
N THR A 88 -7.09 0.33 -9.26
CA THR A 88 -7.05 0.59 -10.69
C THR A 88 -6.28 1.88 -11.00
N CYS A 89 -5.22 1.77 -11.80
CA CYS A 89 -4.72 2.87 -12.63
C CYS A 89 -5.56 2.91 -13.91
N ARG A 90 -6.50 3.87 -13.98
CA ARG A 90 -7.39 4.19 -15.12
C ARG A 90 -8.47 3.14 -15.44
N GLY A 91 -9.69 3.66 -15.60
CA GLY A 91 -10.93 2.89 -15.61
C GLY A 91 -11.08 1.87 -16.74
N SER A 92 -11.51 0.68 -16.36
CA SER A 92 -12.53 -0.11 -17.06
C SER A 92 -12.97 -1.26 -16.14
N THR A 93 -14.24 -1.63 -16.22
CA THR A 93 -14.94 -2.57 -15.33
C THR A 93 -14.81 -4.02 -15.81
N ARG A 94 -14.30 -4.95 -14.97
CA ARG A 94 -14.88 -6.31 -14.67
C ARG A 94 -13.92 -7.26 -13.93
N GLN A 95 -14.50 -8.03 -13.00
CA GLN A 95 -13.95 -9.17 -12.23
C GLN A 95 -13.42 -10.31 -13.16
N PRO A 96 -12.57 -11.28 -12.73
CA PRO A 96 -11.98 -11.56 -11.42
C PRO A 96 -10.45 -11.37 -11.44
N PHE A 97 -10.01 -10.12 -11.44
CA PHE A 97 -8.63 -9.69 -11.26
C PHE A 97 -8.71 -8.24 -10.82
N ASP A 98 -9.32 -7.98 -9.67
CA ASP A 98 -9.62 -6.61 -9.24
C ASP A 98 -8.35 -5.74 -9.08
N PHE A 99 -7.14 -6.28 -9.27
CA PHE A 99 -5.84 -5.58 -9.24
C PHE A 99 -4.97 -5.64 -10.51
N THR A 100 -5.52 -5.90 -11.70
CA THR A 100 -4.85 -5.51 -12.96
C THR A 100 -5.54 -4.33 -13.60
#